data_AF-A0A7V8E689-F1
#
_entry.id   AF-A0A7V8E689-F1
#
_cell.length_a   1.000
_cell.length_b   1.000
_cell.length_c   1.000
_cell.angle_alpha   90.00
_cell.angle_beta   90.00
_cell.angle_gamma   90.00
#
_symmetry.space_group_name_H-M   'P 1'
#
loop_
_entity.id
_entity.type
_entity.pdbx_description
1 polymer ?
#
loop_
_entity_poly.entity_id
_entity_poly.type
_entity_poly.pdbx_seq_one_letter_code
_entity_poly.pdbx_strand_id
1 'polypeptide(L)'
;MWVHLDPAQVQHHFAFIRVEIPDSIRIQEVEVRSLPPNWKRNPPCPSTRRIGAAWLEKRHTPLLRVPSVIVPHATNLVLNPEHPDARRLVIASPERFKLDLRMLK
;
A
#
# COMPACT_ATOMS: atom_id res chain seq x y z
N MET A 1 -3.74 13.10 -11.99
CA MET A 1 -3.30 11.92 -12.78
C MET A 1 -3.19 10.70 -11.88
N TRP A 2 -4.11 9.75 -12.03
CA TRP A 2 -4.02 8.44 -11.39
C TRP A 2 -3.06 7.58 -12.20
N VAL A 3 -2.10 6.96 -11.53
CA VAL A 3 -0.90 6.43 -12.18
C VAL A 3 -0.90 4.91 -12.33
N HIS A 4 -1.81 4.22 -11.65
CA HIS A 4 -1.99 2.76 -11.72
C HIS A 4 -3.45 2.31 -11.92
N LEU A 5 -4.39 3.24 -12.06
CA LEU A 5 -5.78 2.92 -12.39
C LEU A 5 -6.00 3.10 -13.89
N ASP A 6 -6.68 2.14 -14.50
CA ASP A 6 -7.21 2.30 -15.85
C ASP A 6 -8.29 3.41 -15.83
N PRO A 7 -8.27 4.39 -16.75
CA PRO A 7 -9.32 5.39 -16.87
C PRO A 7 -10.75 4.82 -16.88
N ALA A 8 -10.95 3.60 -17.39
CA ALA A 8 -12.24 2.91 -17.36
C ALA A 8 -12.71 2.55 -15.94
N GLN A 9 -11.81 2.40 -14.97
CA GLN A 9 -12.11 2.14 -13.55
C GLN A 9 -12.49 3.42 -12.77
N VAL A 10 -12.36 4.60 -13.37
CA VAL A 10 -12.71 5.89 -12.75
C VAL A 10 -14.23 6.08 -12.62
N GLN A 11 -15.04 5.20 -13.24
CA GLN A 11 -16.50 5.16 -13.06
C GLN A 11 -16.92 4.66 -11.66
N HIS A 12 -15.99 4.26 -10.80
CA HIS A 12 -16.28 3.76 -9.46
C HIS A 12 -16.46 4.87 -8.42
N HIS A 13 -17.36 4.63 -7.46
CA HIS A 13 -17.47 5.44 -6.26
C HIS A 13 -16.24 5.18 -5.38
N PHE A 14 -15.37 6.18 -5.27
CA PHE A 14 -14.24 6.12 -4.36
C PHE A 14 -14.67 6.44 -2.92
N ALA A 15 -14.00 5.83 -1.97
CA ALA A 15 -14.09 6.18 -0.57
C ALA A 15 -12.69 6.39 0.01
N PHE A 16 -12.58 7.35 0.92
CA PHE A 16 -11.42 7.53 1.77
C PHE A 16 -11.65 6.77 3.07
N ILE A 17 -10.66 5.99 3.50
CA ILE A 17 -10.73 5.24 4.76
C ILE A 17 -9.50 5.64 5.55
N ARG A 18 -9.71 6.35 6.67
CA ARG A 18 -8.63 6.61 7.62
C ARG A 18 -8.30 5.34 8.37
N VAL A 19 -7.01 5.02 8.46
CA VAL A 19 -6.49 3.94 9.31
C VAL A 19 -5.52 4.57 10.30
N GLU A 20 -5.81 4.39 11.59
CA GLU A 20 -4.89 4.80 12.66
C GLU A 20 -4.06 3.61 13.11
N ILE A 21 -2.78 3.86 13.25
CA ILE A 21 -1.78 2.86 13.61
C ILE A 21 -1.20 3.29 14.95
N PRO A 22 -1.47 2.57 16.06
CA PRO A 22 -0.82 2.86 17.33
C PRO A 22 0.69 2.76 17.21
N ASP A 23 1.44 3.63 17.91
CA ASP A 23 2.91 3.68 17.85
C ASP A 23 3.58 2.36 18.29
N SER A 24 2.88 1.54 19.08
CA SER A 24 3.34 0.23 19.52
C SER A 24 3.18 -0.87 18.46
N ILE A 25 2.58 -0.58 17.31
CA ILE A 25 2.47 -1.53 16.21
C ILE A 25 3.83 -1.70 15.54
N ARG A 26 4.25 -2.96 15.43
CA ARG A 26 5.47 -3.29 14.71
C ARG A 26 5.27 -3.11 13.21
N ILE A 27 6.23 -2.46 12.58
CA ILE A 27 6.28 -2.26 11.13
C ILE A 27 7.61 -2.80 10.65
N GLN A 28 7.58 -3.70 9.67
CA GLN A 28 8.78 -4.12 8.97
C GLN A 28 9.04 -3.16 7.81
N GLU A 29 10.28 -2.76 7.58
CA GLU A 29 10.64 -1.86 6.48
C GLU A 29 11.40 -2.59 5.37
N VAL A 30 11.02 -2.34 4.13
CA VAL A 30 11.75 -2.79 2.94
C VAL A 30 12.60 -1.63 2.42
N GLU A 31 13.90 -1.76 2.60
CA GLU A 31 14.84 -0.77 2.11
C GLU A 31 14.99 -0.87 0.59
N VAL A 32 15.08 0.28 -0.09
CA VAL A 32 15.24 0.33 -1.55
C VAL A 32 16.46 -0.48 -2.03
N ARG A 33 17.55 -0.49 -1.26
CA ARG A 33 18.77 -1.25 -1.57
C ARG A 33 18.60 -2.77 -1.55
N SER A 34 17.57 -3.27 -0.86
CA SER A 34 17.23 -4.69 -0.81
C SER A 34 16.29 -5.12 -1.93
N LEU A 35 15.76 -4.16 -2.69
CA LEU A 35 14.88 -4.44 -3.82
C LEU A 35 15.70 -4.81 -5.07
N PRO A 36 15.16 -5.68 -5.93
CA PRO A 36 15.81 -6.04 -7.18
C PRO A 36 15.92 -4.82 -8.11
N PRO A 37 16.94 -4.71 -8.98
CA PRO A 37 17.14 -3.53 -9.84
C PRO A 37 15.92 -3.13 -10.68
N ASN A 38 15.07 -4.10 -11.02
CA ASN A 38 13.86 -3.91 -11.83
C ASN A 38 12.58 -3.65 -11.00
N TRP A 39 12.69 -3.33 -9.71
CA TRP A 39 11.52 -3.21 -8.83
C TRP A 39 10.53 -2.10 -9.26
N LYS A 40 11.01 -1.08 -9.97
CA LYS A 40 10.19 0.03 -10.47
C LYS A 40 9.46 -0.26 -11.80
N ARG A 41 9.63 -1.44 -12.39
CA ARG A 41 9.07 -1.75 -13.71
C ARG A 41 7.54 -1.82 -13.69
N ASN A 42 6.91 -1.33 -14.74
CA ASN A 42 5.49 -1.51 -15.04
C ASN A 42 5.35 -2.32 -16.35
N PRO A 43 4.72 -3.51 -16.36
CA PRO A 43 4.01 -4.17 -15.26
C PRO A 43 4.96 -4.67 -14.14
N PRO A 44 4.43 -4.80 -12.88
CA PRO A 44 5.22 -5.22 -11.73
C PRO A 44 5.92 -6.56 -11.93
N CYS A 45 7.19 -6.64 -11.51
CA CYS A 45 7.99 -7.86 -11.62
C CYS A 45 7.52 -8.94 -10.61
N PRO A 46 7.61 -10.25 -10.95
CA PRO A 46 7.36 -11.33 -9.99
C PRO A 46 8.28 -11.30 -8.75
N SER A 47 9.46 -10.67 -8.87
CA SER A 47 10.44 -10.55 -7.80
C SER A 47 9.94 -9.74 -6.60
N THR A 48 9.27 -8.61 -6.83
CA THR A 48 8.69 -7.79 -5.74
C THR A 48 7.50 -8.49 -5.09
N ARG A 49 6.71 -9.24 -5.87
CA ARG A 49 5.63 -10.08 -5.35
C ARG A 49 6.14 -11.15 -4.39
N ARG A 50 7.28 -11.79 -4.70
CA ARG A 50 7.89 -12.81 -3.84
C ARG A 50 8.30 -12.24 -2.47
N ILE A 51 8.81 -11.01 -2.43
CA ILE A 51 9.16 -10.31 -1.17
C ILE A 51 7.90 -10.13 -0.31
N GLY A 52 6.82 -9.62 -0.90
CA GLY A 52 5.55 -9.44 -0.21
C GLY A 52 4.93 -10.77 0.26
N ALA A 53 4.95 -11.81 -0.58
CA ALA A 53 4.43 -13.13 -0.25
C ALA A 53 5.19 -13.76 0.94
N ALA A 54 6.53 -13.74 0.89
CA ALA A 54 7.36 -14.27 1.97
C ALA A 54 7.13 -13.52 3.30
N TRP A 55 6.90 -12.20 3.26
CA TRP A 55 6.52 -11.43 4.45
C TRP A 55 5.14 -11.82 4.97
N LEU A 56 4.15 -11.95 4.08
CA LEU A 56 2.77 -12.31 4.43
C LEU A 56 2.69 -13.68 5.09
N GLU A 57 3.42 -14.68 4.55
CA GLU A 57 3.50 -16.04 5.09
C GLU A 57 4.15 -16.09 6.47
N LYS A 58 5.23 -15.32 6.68
CA LYS A 58 5.96 -15.31 7.96
C LYS A 58 5.17 -14.68 9.10
N ARG A 59 4.24 -13.77 8.81
CA ARG A 59 3.39 -13.09 9.80
C ARG A 59 4.18 -12.51 10.99
N HIS A 60 5.37 -11.95 10.74
CA HIS A 60 6.23 -11.37 11.79
C HIS A 60 5.77 -9.97 12.25
N THR A 61 5.14 -9.22 11.35
CA THR A 61 4.60 -7.89 11.64
C THR A 61 3.23 -7.73 10.96
N PRO A 62 2.31 -6.94 11.53
CA PRO A 62 1.02 -6.65 10.89
C PRO A 62 1.16 -5.71 9.69
N LEU A 63 2.23 -4.91 9.65
CA LEU A 63 2.47 -3.92 8.60
C LEU A 63 3.85 -4.10 7.95
N LEU A 64 3.89 -3.87 6.65
CA LEU A 64 5.11 -3.74 5.84
C LEU A 64 5.15 -2.35 5.20
N ARG A 65 6.20 -1.60 5.50
CA ARG A 65 6.52 -0.34 4.82
C ARG A 65 7.34 -0.63 3.57
N VAL A 66 6.83 -0.21 2.42
CA VAL A 66 7.48 -0.38 1.12
C VAL A 66 7.67 0.98 0.45
N PRO A 67 8.73 1.20 -0.35
CA PRO A 67 8.91 2.44 -1.06
C PRO A 67 7.82 2.63 -2.13
N SER A 68 7.37 3.86 -2.32
CA SER A 68 6.49 4.21 -3.44
C SER A 68 7.29 4.16 -4.74
N VAL A 69 6.74 3.48 -5.75
CA VAL A 69 7.33 3.45 -7.10
C VAL A 69 7.14 4.78 -7.85
N ILE A 70 6.10 5.54 -7.49
CA ILE A 70 5.70 6.78 -8.16
C ILE A 70 6.34 8.01 -7.50
N VAL A 71 6.21 8.12 -6.18
CA VAL A 71 6.58 9.33 -5.44
C VAL A 71 7.91 9.08 -4.74
N PRO A 72 9.02 9.73 -5.16
CA PRO A 72 10.30 9.61 -4.47
C PRO A 72 10.16 9.96 -2.99
N HIS A 73 10.88 9.24 -2.13
CA HIS A 73 10.88 9.42 -0.67
C HIS A 73 9.54 9.17 0.05
N ALA A 74 8.46 8.84 -0.67
CA ALA A 74 7.22 8.38 -0.06
C ALA A 74 7.24 6.84 0.12
N THR A 75 6.45 6.37 1.07
CA THR A 75 6.28 4.94 1.35
C THR A 75 4.80 4.58 1.37
N ASN A 76 4.49 3.37 0.92
CA ASN A 76 3.19 2.73 1.10
C ASN A 76 3.27 1.75 2.28
N LEU A 77 2.12 1.49 2.90
CA LEU A 77 1.97 0.44 3.92
C LEU A 77 1.12 -0.69 3.36
N VAL A 78 1.58 -1.92 3.56
CA VAL A 78 0.82 -3.14 3.27
C VAL A 78 0.39 -3.75 4.60
N LEU A 79 -0.91 -4.00 4.72
CA LEU A 79 -1.51 -4.62 5.90
C LEU A 79 -1.63 -6.14 5.69
N ASN A 80 -1.19 -6.91 6.70
CA ASN A 80 -1.48 -8.33 6.81
C ASN A 80 -2.68 -8.54 7.75
N PRO A 81 -3.91 -8.75 7.22
CA PRO A 81 -5.10 -8.90 8.05
C PRO A 81 -5.08 -10.18 8.91
N GLU A 82 -4.26 -11.16 8.53
CA GLU A 82 -4.11 -12.44 9.24
C GLU A 82 -3.16 -12.34 10.45
N HIS A 83 -2.48 -11.22 10.63
CA HIS A 83 -1.61 -10.99 11.78
C HIS A 83 -2.46 -10.64 13.01
N PRO A 84 -2.24 -11.24 14.21
CA PRO A 84 -3.04 -10.97 15.40
C PRO A 84 -3.12 -9.47 15.78
N ASP A 85 -1.99 -8.76 15.71
CA ASP A 85 -1.95 -7.31 15.96
C ASP A 85 -2.67 -6.45 14.92
N ALA A 86 -3.09 -6.98 13.77
CA ALA A 86 -3.85 -6.21 12.78
C ALA A 86 -5.19 -5.70 13.34
N ARG A 87 -5.76 -6.41 14.33
CA ARG A 87 -7.00 -6.02 15.03
C ARG A 87 -6.84 -4.78 15.91
N ARG A 88 -5.61 -4.37 16.19
CA ARG A 88 -5.32 -3.17 17.00
C ARG A 88 -5.30 -1.89 16.16
N LEU A 89 -5.38 -2.01 14.83
CA LEU A 89 -5.55 -0.87 13.94
C LEU A 89 -6.98 -0.35 14.04
N VAL A 90 -7.13 0.97 14.09
CA VAL A 90 -8.46 1.60 14.09
C VAL A 90 -8.79 2.01 12.66
N ILE A 91 -9.71 1.29 12.04
CA ILE A 91 -10.18 1.56 10.68
C ILE A 91 -11.46 2.38 10.80
N ALA A 92 -11.42 3.64 10.36
CA ALA A 92 -12.57 4.53 10.37
C ALA A 92 -13.62 4.09 9.33
N SER A 93 -14.85 4.59 9.50
CA SER A 93 -15.89 4.39 8.48
C SER A 93 -15.47 5.02 7.14
N PRO A 94 -15.83 4.40 6.01
CA PRO A 94 -15.54 4.96 4.70
C PRO A 94 -16.22 6.31 4.49
N GLU A 95 -15.45 7.32 4.11
CA GLU A 95 -15.95 8.64 3.72
C GLU A 95 -16.06 8.71 2.21
N ARG A 96 -17.20 9.18 1.69
CA ARG A 96 -17.39 9.28 0.23
C ARG A 96 -16.38 10.27 -0.35
N PHE A 97 -15.52 9.79 -1.22
CA PHE A 97 -14.57 10.63 -1.94
C PHE A 97 -15.19 11.05 -3.29
N LYS A 98 -15.44 12.36 -3.44
CA LYS A 98 -15.79 12.93 -4.73
C LYS A 98 -14.50 13.36 -5.42
N LEU A 99 -14.12 12.62 -6.46
CA LEU A 99 -12.99 13.00 -7.29
C LEU A 99 -13.25 14.36 -7.92
N ASP A 100 -12.36 15.32 -7.69
CA ASP A 100 -12.38 16.59 -8.40
C ASP A 100 -11.98 16.34 -9.85
N LEU A 101 -12.93 16.52 -10.77
CA LEU A 101 -12.73 16.28 -12.20
C LEU A 101 -11.66 17.18 -12.81
N ARG A 102 -11.30 18.29 -12.17
CA ARG A 102 -10.16 19.13 -12.60
C ARG A 102 -8.82 18.40 -12.49
N MET A 103 -8.71 17.35 -11.67
CA MET A 103 -7.51 16.51 -11.54
C MET A 103 -7.32 15.48 -12.67
N LEU A 104 -8.29 15.39 -13.60
CA LEU A 104 -8.27 14.49 -14.75
C LEU A 104 -7.81 15.18 -16.06
N LYS A 105 -7.49 16.47 -16.03
CA LYS A 105 -6.86 17.18 -17.16
C LYS A 105 -5.36 16.93 -17.24
#